data_AF-A0A8C4VJN8-F1
#
_entry.id   AF-A0A8C4VJN8-F1
#
_cell.length_a   1.000
_cell.length_b   1.000
_cell.length_c   1.000
_cell.angle_alpha   90.00
_cell.angle_beta   90.00
_cell.angle_gamma   90.00
#
_symmetry.space_group_name_H-M   'P 1'
#
loop_
_entity.id
_entity.type
_entity.pdbx_description
1 polymer ?
#
loop_
_entity_poly.entity_id
_entity_poly.type
_entity_poly.pdbx_seq_one_letter_code
_entity_poly.pdbx_strand_id
1 'polypeptide(L)'
;MSGAEAALPAEKEEESEEESEVLEESPCGRWQKRREQVNQGNMPGIQSTFLAMDTEEGVEVVWNELHFTDKKAFKAHEEKIKTMFEQLVVVDHPNIVKLHKYWLDVKDSKARVIFITEYVSSGSLKQFLKKTKKNHKAMNARAWKRWCTQILSALSFLHSCDPPIIHGNLTSDTVFIQHNGLIKIGSVWHRVFANAIPDDLRSPIRIERDEQRNLHFFPPEYGHVADGTAVDIFSFGMCALEMAVLEIQSNGDSRVSEEAIARARHSLDDPNMRDFILGCLLLNPDKRPTAHNLLFHQVLFEVHSLKLLAAHCFINNQYLMPENVVEENTKGLDLNMVMAEIRLEGRPAVQWRYSEVSFLELDKFLEDVRNGIYPLMNFAATRPQLLPRALSQPQEDPQKAKTPTPEPFDVETRKVVQMQCSMEMNEEKTQWHLTLLLTLEDKLHRQLSYDLLPTDSSKGLASELVHYGFIHEDDCEMLANFLENAFHKHRSPPL
;
A
#
# COMPACT_ATOMS: atom_id res chain seq x y z
N MET A 1 36.71 40.36 -26.10
CA MET A 1 35.70 39.63 -25.32
C MET A 1 35.95 38.15 -25.55
N SER A 2 36.75 37.52 -24.68
CA SER A 2 36.92 36.06 -24.69
C SER A 2 35.81 35.46 -23.85
N GLY A 3 34.98 34.61 -24.47
CA GLY A 3 33.97 33.83 -23.76
C GLY A 3 34.66 32.76 -22.91
N ALA A 4 34.39 32.77 -21.62
CA ALA A 4 34.70 31.66 -20.73
C ALA A 4 33.52 30.67 -20.84
N GLU A 5 33.81 29.50 -21.40
CA GLU A 5 32.94 28.33 -21.33
C GLU A 5 33.00 27.80 -19.90
N ALA A 6 31.88 27.87 -19.18
CA ALA A 6 31.78 27.38 -17.82
C ALA A 6 31.78 25.85 -17.84
N ALA A 7 32.89 25.25 -17.43
CA ALA A 7 32.96 23.82 -17.15
C ALA A 7 31.98 23.47 -16.01
N LEU A 8 31.04 22.57 -16.30
CA LEU A 8 30.22 21.90 -15.28
C LEU A 8 31.15 21.00 -14.43
N PRO A 9 30.88 20.85 -13.12
CA PRO A 9 31.81 20.19 -12.20
C PRO A 9 31.80 18.67 -12.38
N ALA A 10 32.91 18.11 -12.87
CA ALA A 10 33.16 16.67 -13.02
C ALA A 10 32.99 15.87 -11.71
N GLU A 11 33.12 16.53 -10.54
CA GLU A 11 32.94 15.89 -9.23
C GLU A 11 31.52 15.33 -9.00
N LYS A 12 30.48 15.92 -9.62
CA LYS A 12 29.10 15.39 -9.51
C LYS A 12 28.82 14.20 -10.40
N GLU A 13 29.52 14.10 -11.54
CA GLU A 13 29.39 12.96 -12.45
C GLU A 13 30.11 11.75 -11.86
N GLU A 14 31.31 11.94 -11.30
CA GLU A 14 32.06 10.86 -10.61
C GLU A 14 31.31 10.28 -9.40
N GLU A 15 30.69 11.12 -8.54
CA GLU A 15 29.85 10.63 -7.43
C GLU A 15 28.62 9.82 -7.95
N SER A 16 28.01 10.23 -9.06
CA SER A 16 26.85 9.54 -9.64
C SER A 16 27.21 8.21 -10.33
N GLU A 17 28.42 8.11 -10.88
CA GLU A 17 28.95 6.88 -11.46
C GLU A 17 29.33 5.86 -10.37
N GLU A 18 29.90 6.30 -9.24
CA GLU A 18 30.17 5.43 -8.09
C GLU A 18 28.90 4.96 -7.36
N GLU A 19 27.84 5.78 -7.31
CA GLU A 19 26.54 5.42 -6.73
C GLU A 19 25.78 4.38 -7.58
N SER A 20 26.02 4.36 -8.90
CA SER A 20 25.40 3.42 -9.84
C SER A 20 26.17 2.11 -10.02
N GLU A 21 27.33 1.94 -9.37
CA GLU A 21 28.13 0.72 -9.41
C GLU A 21 27.37 -0.49 -8.83
N VAL A 22 27.25 -1.55 -9.63
CA VAL A 22 26.63 -2.82 -9.22
C VAL A 22 27.62 -3.61 -8.36
N LEU A 23 27.32 -3.77 -7.08
CA LEU A 23 28.16 -4.48 -6.12
C LEU A 23 27.93 -6.00 -6.13
N GLU A 24 26.69 -6.42 -6.34
CA GLU A 24 26.27 -7.82 -6.29
C GLU A 24 24.98 -8.01 -7.10
N GLU A 25 24.81 -9.18 -7.71
CA GLU A 25 23.59 -9.54 -8.43
C GLU A 25 22.91 -10.74 -7.77
N SER A 26 21.58 -10.76 -7.83
CA SER A 26 20.79 -11.91 -7.38
C SER A 26 21.12 -13.17 -8.19
N PRO A 27 20.88 -14.38 -7.66
CA PRO A 27 21.16 -15.63 -8.39
C PRO A 27 20.47 -15.76 -9.75
N CYS A 28 19.34 -15.07 -9.94
CA CYS A 28 18.60 -15.01 -11.20
C CYS A 28 18.95 -13.79 -12.08
N GLY A 29 19.91 -12.96 -11.67
CA GLY A 29 20.31 -11.73 -12.40
C GLY A 29 19.34 -10.56 -12.29
N ARG A 30 18.06 -10.78 -11.92
CA ARG A 30 17.01 -9.75 -11.86
C ARG A 30 17.34 -8.53 -10.98
N TRP A 31 17.79 -8.75 -9.75
CA TRP A 31 18.08 -7.66 -8.81
C TRP A 31 19.56 -7.35 -8.73
N GLN A 32 19.90 -6.06 -8.88
CA GLN A 32 21.26 -5.53 -8.87
C GLN A 32 21.47 -4.60 -7.68
N LYS A 33 22.35 -4.98 -6.76
CA LYS A 33 22.67 -4.23 -5.53
C LYS A 33 23.58 -3.03 -5.84
N ARG A 34 23.26 -1.87 -5.28
CA ARG A 34 24.07 -0.65 -5.36
C ARG A 34 24.83 -0.37 -4.06
N ARG A 35 25.75 0.60 -4.12
CA ARG A 35 26.54 1.06 -2.97
C ARG A 35 25.73 1.83 -1.93
N GLU A 36 24.68 2.52 -2.36
CA GLU A 36 23.82 3.33 -1.48
C GLU A 36 23.17 2.47 -0.39
N GLN A 37 23.37 2.87 0.87
CA GLN A 37 22.71 2.27 2.02
C GLN A 37 21.44 3.04 2.35
N VAL A 38 20.33 2.32 2.53
CA VAL A 38 19.03 2.92 2.84
C VAL A 38 18.67 2.69 4.30
N ASN A 39 18.21 3.74 4.96
CA ASN A 39 17.77 3.69 6.36
C ASN A 39 16.26 3.43 6.44
N GLN A 40 15.81 2.21 6.11
CA GLN A 40 14.40 1.80 6.25
C GLN A 40 14.07 1.28 7.66
N GLY A 41 14.26 2.15 8.65
CA GLY A 41 14.09 1.83 10.07
C GLY A 41 15.27 1.01 10.59
N ASN A 42 15.90 1.45 11.67
CA ASN A 42 16.98 0.68 12.31
C ASN A 42 16.41 -0.67 12.75
N MET A 43 16.70 -1.71 11.97
CA MET A 43 16.17 -3.04 12.16
C MET A 43 17.09 -3.86 13.06
N PRO A 44 16.62 -4.38 14.20
CA PRO A 44 17.43 -5.25 15.02
C PRO A 44 17.77 -6.53 14.23
N GLY A 45 19.07 -6.85 14.12
CA GLY A 45 19.57 -8.05 13.43
C GLY A 45 19.88 -7.89 11.94
N ILE A 46 19.30 -6.92 11.22
CA ILE A 46 19.72 -6.59 9.85
C ILE A 46 21.02 -5.79 9.92
N GLN A 47 22.09 -6.34 9.37
CA GLN A 47 23.40 -5.72 9.47
C GLN A 47 23.60 -4.64 8.39
N SER A 48 22.98 -4.83 7.22
CA SER A 48 23.14 -3.95 6.08
C SER A 48 21.91 -3.99 5.18
N THR A 49 21.41 -2.81 4.84
CA THR A 49 20.29 -2.61 3.90
C THR A 49 20.75 -1.66 2.79
N PHE A 50 20.61 -2.10 1.54
CA PHE A 50 21.12 -1.37 0.37
C PHE A 50 20.00 -1.09 -0.61
N LEU A 51 20.15 -0.02 -1.38
CA LEU A 51 19.35 0.20 -2.57
C LEU A 51 19.72 -0.85 -3.63
N ALA A 52 18.73 -1.33 -4.37
CA ALA A 52 18.92 -2.21 -5.51
C ALA A 52 17.95 -1.85 -6.63
N MET A 53 18.28 -2.24 -7.86
CA MET A 53 17.41 -2.07 -9.02
C MET A 53 16.81 -3.42 -9.40
N ASP A 54 15.49 -3.46 -9.59
CA ASP A 54 14.81 -4.55 -10.28
C ASP A 54 14.91 -4.28 -11.79
N THR A 55 15.72 -5.07 -12.48
CA THR A 55 16.01 -4.87 -13.91
C THR A 55 14.88 -5.32 -14.83
N GLU A 56 13.93 -6.12 -14.34
CA GLU A 56 12.75 -6.54 -15.11
C GLU A 56 11.65 -5.48 -15.05
N GLU A 57 11.36 -4.97 -13.85
CA GLU A 57 10.29 -3.98 -13.63
C GLU A 57 10.77 -2.53 -13.81
N GLY A 58 12.09 -2.30 -13.78
CA GLY A 58 12.68 -0.97 -13.84
C GLY A 58 12.42 -0.12 -12.59
N VAL A 59 12.19 -0.75 -11.43
CA VAL A 59 11.89 -0.05 -10.17
C VAL A 59 12.97 -0.27 -9.11
N GLU A 60 13.12 0.71 -8.24
CA GLU A 60 13.99 0.62 -7.08
C GLU A 60 13.38 -0.32 -6.03
N VAL A 61 14.23 -1.19 -5.49
CA VAL A 61 13.92 -2.15 -4.43
C VAL A 61 14.98 -2.10 -3.35
N VAL A 62 14.76 -2.85 -2.28
CA VAL A 62 15.62 -2.86 -1.11
C VAL A 62 16.25 -4.23 -0.96
N TRP A 63 17.57 -4.25 -0.91
CA TRP A 63 18.37 -5.45 -0.68
C TRP A 63 18.75 -5.55 0.80
N ASN A 64 18.15 -6.51 1.50
CA ASN A 64 18.37 -6.72 2.92
C ASN A 64 19.29 -7.91 3.16
N GLU A 65 20.25 -7.78 4.08
CA GLU A 65 21.17 -8.85 4.43
C GLU A 65 21.14 -9.19 5.93
N LEU A 66 20.89 -10.46 6.23
CA LEU A 66 21.00 -11.04 7.56
C LEU A 66 22.21 -11.96 7.61
N HIS A 67 23.21 -11.62 8.41
CA HIS A 67 24.44 -12.41 8.54
C HIS A 67 24.41 -13.26 9.82
N PHE A 68 24.86 -14.50 9.70
CA PHE A 68 24.94 -15.49 10.77
C PHE A 68 26.41 -15.87 10.99
N THR A 69 26.84 -15.79 12.26
CA THR A 69 28.22 -16.08 12.67
C THR A 69 28.47 -17.58 12.82
N ASP A 70 27.49 -18.36 13.27
CA ASP A 70 27.59 -19.82 13.40
C ASP A 70 26.95 -20.55 12.21
N LYS A 71 27.79 -21.01 11.28
CA LYS A 71 27.38 -21.78 10.11
C LYS A 71 26.75 -23.13 10.45
N LYS A 72 27.19 -23.79 11.53
CA LYS A 72 26.64 -25.10 11.91
C LYS A 72 25.24 -24.95 12.45
N ALA A 73 25.03 -23.95 13.30
CA ALA A 73 23.72 -23.66 13.84
C ALA A 73 22.78 -23.13 12.75
N PHE A 74 23.27 -22.32 11.80
CA PHE A 74 22.48 -21.90 10.62
C PHE A 74 21.99 -23.10 9.83
N LYS A 75 22.87 -24.04 9.48
CA LYS A 75 22.49 -25.28 8.78
C LYS A 75 21.46 -26.11 9.56
N ALA A 76 21.56 -26.16 10.89
CA ALA A 76 20.59 -26.88 11.72
C ALA A 76 19.18 -26.23 11.69
N HIS A 77 19.09 -24.94 11.35
CA HIS A 77 17.84 -24.17 11.31
C HIS A 77 17.43 -23.76 9.89
N GLU A 78 18.16 -24.20 8.87
CA GLU A 78 17.99 -23.76 7.47
C GLU A 78 16.57 -23.97 6.96
N GLU A 79 16.00 -25.16 7.16
CA GLU A 79 14.64 -25.50 6.71
C GLU A 79 13.57 -24.68 7.42
N LYS A 80 13.78 -24.36 8.71
CA LYS A 80 12.89 -23.48 9.46
C LYS A 80 12.93 -22.08 8.87
N ILE A 81 14.12 -21.55 8.61
CA ILE A 81 14.32 -20.23 7.99
C ILE A 81 13.66 -20.18 6.60
N LYS A 82 13.87 -21.20 5.75
CA LYS A 82 13.22 -21.28 4.42
C LYS A 82 11.71 -21.24 4.52
N THR A 83 11.12 -22.12 5.33
CA THR A 83 9.65 -22.20 5.52
C THR A 83 9.07 -20.85 5.92
N MET A 84 9.76 -20.09 6.76
CA MET A 84 9.31 -18.76 7.18
C MET A 84 9.35 -17.75 6.05
N PHE A 85 10.47 -17.68 5.32
CA PHE A 85 10.54 -16.76 4.18
C PHE A 85 9.52 -17.12 3.09
N GLU A 86 9.26 -18.41 2.86
CA GLU A 86 8.19 -18.86 1.96
C GLU A 86 6.81 -18.33 2.41
N GLN A 87 6.51 -18.36 3.72
CA GLN A 87 5.28 -17.78 4.26
C GLN A 87 5.23 -16.26 4.12
N LEU A 88 6.38 -15.57 4.18
CA LEU A 88 6.46 -14.12 4.09
C LEU A 88 6.40 -13.61 2.65
N VAL A 89 6.89 -14.36 1.66
CA VAL A 89 6.80 -14.02 0.23
C VAL A 89 5.34 -13.93 -0.23
N VAL A 90 4.48 -14.78 0.32
CA VAL A 90 3.05 -14.84 -0.07
C VAL A 90 2.18 -13.81 0.66
N VAL A 91 2.74 -13.05 1.60
CA VAL A 91 2.04 -11.94 2.27
C VAL A 91 1.89 -10.78 1.29
N ASP A 92 0.67 -10.55 0.81
CA ASP A 92 0.34 -9.44 -0.08
C ASP A 92 -0.81 -8.61 0.50
N HIS A 93 -0.51 -7.38 0.90
CA HIS A 93 -1.48 -6.44 1.43
C HIS A 93 -1.02 -5.00 1.13
N PRO A 94 -1.93 -4.10 0.71
CA PRO A 94 -1.58 -2.74 0.31
C PRO A 94 -0.84 -1.94 1.39
N ASN A 95 -1.14 -2.22 2.67
CA ASN A 95 -0.53 -1.55 3.82
C ASN A 95 0.61 -2.34 4.49
N ILE A 96 1.18 -3.34 3.81
CA ILE A 96 2.37 -4.07 4.25
C ILE A 96 3.46 -3.89 3.19
N VAL A 97 4.72 -3.77 3.62
CA VAL A 97 5.88 -3.79 2.72
C VAL A 97 6.04 -5.21 2.18
N LYS A 98 5.89 -5.37 0.86
CA LYS A 98 5.98 -6.65 0.16
C LYS A 98 7.41 -7.19 0.15
N LEU A 99 7.54 -8.48 0.43
CA LEU A 99 8.77 -9.23 0.21
C LEU A 99 8.67 -9.94 -1.14
N HIS A 100 9.49 -9.52 -2.09
CA HIS A 100 9.47 -10.03 -3.46
C HIS A 100 10.13 -11.40 -3.56
N LYS A 101 11.32 -11.55 -2.96
CA LYS A 101 12.12 -12.76 -3.04
C LYS A 101 13.11 -12.88 -1.90
N TYR A 102 13.59 -14.08 -1.67
CA TYR A 102 14.73 -14.35 -0.79
C TYR A 102 15.60 -15.47 -1.37
N TRP A 103 16.84 -15.55 -0.89
CA TRP A 103 17.72 -16.70 -1.09
C TRP A 103 18.74 -16.80 0.05
N LEU A 104 19.35 -17.98 0.16
CA LEU A 104 20.39 -18.27 1.14
C LEU A 104 21.75 -18.23 0.46
N ASP A 105 22.73 -17.60 1.10
CA ASP A 105 24.12 -17.60 0.65
C ASP A 105 25.00 -18.18 1.76
N VAL A 106 25.56 -19.37 1.50
CA VAL A 106 26.35 -20.15 2.45
C VAL A 106 27.77 -20.32 1.92
N LYS A 107 28.47 -19.21 1.67
CA LYS A 107 29.90 -19.18 1.32
C LYS A 107 30.79 -19.61 2.51
N ASP A 108 32.08 -19.86 2.25
CA ASP A 108 32.95 -20.68 3.09
C ASP A 108 32.97 -20.33 4.59
N SER A 109 32.94 -19.05 4.97
CA SER A 109 33.07 -18.61 6.38
C SER A 109 31.88 -17.84 6.98
N LYS A 110 30.86 -17.45 6.20
CA LYS A 110 29.68 -16.72 6.68
C LYS A 110 28.43 -17.25 5.98
N ALA A 111 27.38 -17.53 6.76
CA ALA A 111 26.06 -17.79 6.23
C ALA A 111 25.26 -16.49 6.25
N ARG A 112 24.56 -16.16 5.17
CA ARG A 112 23.64 -15.02 5.14
C ARG A 112 22.33 -15.36 4.45
N VAL A 113 21.28 -14.69 4.86
CA VAL A 113 20.01 -14.66 4.15
C VAL A 113 19.90 -13.30 3.47
N ILE A 114 19.58 -13.31 2.18
CA ILE A 114 19.32 -12.12 1.41
C ILE A 114 17.84 -12.12 1.02
N PHE A 115 17.18 -10.97 1.15
CA PHE A 115 15.81 -10.82 0.72
C PHE A 115 15.52 -9.42 0.19
N ILE A 116 14.62 -9.38 -0.79
CA ILE A 116 14.24 -8.19 -1.54
C ILE A 116 12.87 -7.73 -1.08
N THR A 117 12.77 -6.46 -0.72
CA THR A 117 11.50 -5.81 -0.38
C THR A 117 11.26 -4.59 -1.26
N GLU A 118 10.01 -4.16 -1.38
CA GLU A 118 9.70 -2.91 -2.08
C GLU A 118 10.39 -1.71 -1.43
N TYR A 119 10.75 -0.71 -2.22
CA TYR A 119 11.30 0.54 -1.72
C TYR A 119 10.19 1.53 -1.36
N VAL A 120 10.24 2.09 -0.14
CA VAL A 120 9.30 3.13 0.31
C VAL A 120 10.05 4.46 0.46
N SER A 121 9.84 5.36 -0.50
CA SER A 121 10.64 6.59 -0.66
C SER A 121 10.24 7.75 0.26
N SER A 122 9.01 7.80 0.77
CA SER A 122 8.49 9.02 1.45
C SER A 122 8.77 9.09 2.95
N GLY A 123 9.63 8.20 3.46
CA GLY A 123 10.13 8.22 4.84
C GLY A 123 9.18 7.65 5.89
N SER A 124 9.66 7.60 7.14
CA SER A 124 8.91 7.02 8.25
C SER A 124 7.92 8.00 8.88
N LEU A 125 6.90 7.45 9.55
CA LEU A 125 5.92 8.20 10.32
C LEU A 125 6.62 9.08 11.38
N LYS A 126 7.67 8.59 12.03
CA LYS A 126 8.45 9.37 13.00
C LYS A 126 9.09 10.61 12.39
N GLN A 127 9.65 10.48 11.18
CA GLN A 127 10.21 11.62 10.46
C GLN A 127 9.12 12.63 10.11
N PHE A 128 7.95 12.16 9.70
CA PHE A 128 6.79 13.01 9.44
C PHE A 128 6.31 13.75 10.69
N LEU A 129 6.14 13.06 11.82
CA LEU A 129 5.69 13.66 13.07
C LEU A 129 6.67 14.73 13.57
N LYS A 130 7.98 14.48 13.50
CA LYS A 130 9.02 15.46 13.82
C LYS A 130 8.92 16.72 12.95
N LYS A 131 8.71 16.58 11.63
CA LYS A 131 8.54 17.71 10.71
C LYS A 131 7.27 18.50 11.02
N THR A 132 6.16 17.82 11.26
CA THR A 132 4.87 18.43 11.61
C THR A 132 4.95 19.23 12.91
N LYS A 133 5.57 18.65 13.95
CA LYS A 133 5.83 19.32 15.23
C LYS A 133 6.70 20.57 15.06
N LYS A 134 7.82 20.47 14.31
CA LYS A 134 8.72 21.60 14.04
C LYS A 134 8.00 22.77 13.34
N ASN A 135 6.99 22.45 12.54
CA ASN A 135 6.17 23.43 11.84
C ASN A 135 4.99 23.95 12.68
N HIS A 136 4.89 23.59 13.97
CA HIS A 136 3.80 23.96 14.88
C HIS A 136 2.40 23.64 14.34
N LYS A 137 2.28 22.57 13.54
CA LYS A 137 1.00 22.11 13.01
C LYS A 137 0.45 20.99 13.88
N ALA A 138 -0.85 21.02 14.13
CA ALA A 138 -1.56 19.90 14.76
C ALA A 138 -1.76 18.76 13.75
N MET A 139 -1.92 17.53 14.25
CA MET A 139 -2.32 16.41 13.42
C MET A 139 -3.73 16.62 12.88
N ASN A 140 -3.94 16.36 11.58
CA ASN A 140 -5.28 16.39 11.01
C ASN A 140 -6.05 15.13 11.44
N ALA A 141 -7.21 15.30 12.09
CA ALA A 141 -8.03 14.18 12.58
C ALA A 141 -8.44 13.19 11.46
N ARG A 142 -8.72 13.67 10.23
CA ARG A 142 -9.03 12.79 9.09
C ARG A 142 -7.82 11.94 8.68
N ALA A 143 -6.62 12.54 8.67
CA ALA A 143 -5.39 11.83 8.37
C ALA A 143 -5.08 10.79 9.45
N TRP A 144 -5.23 11.17 10.72
CA TRP A 144 -5.07 10.25 11.87
C TRP A 144 -6.00 9.04 11.74
N LYS A 145 -7.30 9.25 11.52
CA LYS A 145 -8.28 8.16 11.34
C LYS A 145 -7.90 7.26 10.16
N ARG A 146 -7.53 7.86 9.03
CA ARG A 146 -7.13 7.15 7.80
C ARG A 146 -5.90 6.28 8.02
N TRP A 147 -4.87 6.80 8.69
CA TRP A 147 -3.65 6.04 8.98
C TRP A 147 -3.90 4.95 10.01
N CYS A 148 -4.63 5.23 11.09
CA CYS A 148 -5.05 4.21 12.05
C CYS A 148 -5.78 3.04 11.37
N THR A 149 -6.72 3.35 10.47
CA THR A 149 -7.48 2.33 9.72
C THR A 149 -6.56 1.46 8.86
N GLN A 150 -5.60 2.06 8.16
CA GLN A 150 -4.65 1.33 7.32
C GLN A 150 -3.69 0.44 8.13
N ILE A 151 -3.21 0.89 9.30
CA ILE A 151 -2.35 0.07 10.17
C ILE A 151 -3.17 -1.12 10.68
N LEU A 152 -4.40 -0.87 11.15
CA LEU A 152 -5.27 -1.90 11.67
C LEU A 152 -5.72 -2.90 10.60
N SER A 153 -5.91 -2.46 9.36
CA SER A 153 -6.19 -3.36 8.22
C SER A 153 -5.05 -4.37 8.04
N ALA A 154 -3.81 -3.89 8.02
CA ALA A 154 -2.64 -4.75 7.90
C ALA A 154 -2.46 -5.68 9.11
N LEU A 155 -2.64 -5.18 10.34
CA LEU A 155 -2.57 -6.02 11.54
C LEU A 155 -3.68 -7.08 11.56
N SER A 156 -4.91 -6.69 11.21
CA SER A 156 -6.03 -7.64 11.12
C SER A 156 -5.77 -8.72 10.09
N PHE A 157 -5.14 -8.39 8.96
CA PHE A 157 -4.72 -9.37 7.96
C PHE A 157 -3.69 -10.35 8.54
N LEU A 158 -2.58 -9.84 9.10
CA LEU A 158 -1.52 -10.66 9.68
C LEU A 158 -2.01 -11.57 10.80
N HIS A 159 -2.87 -11.04 11.68
CA HIS A 159 -3.46 -11.79 12.80
C HIS A 159 -4.48 -12.85 12.36
N SER A 160 -4.99 -12.75 11.12
CA SER A 160 -5.93 -13.72 10.54
C SER A 160 -5.26 -14.89 9.80
N CYS A 161 -3.95 -14.82 9.57
CA CYS A 161 -3.18 -15.93 9.01
C CYS A 161 -3.24 -17.17 9.92
N ASP A 162 -3.00 -18.35 9.33
CA ASP A 162 -2.89 -19.61 10.08
C ASP A 162 -1.51 -20.25 9.85
N PRO A 163 -0.58 -20.21 10.83
CA PRO A 163 -0.74 -19.57 12.15
C PRO A 163 -0.70 -18.01 12.07
N PRO A 164 -1.23 -17.29 13.10
CA PRO A 164 -1.22 -15.84 13.13
C PRO A 164 0.20 -15.27 13.07
N ILE A 165 0.41 -14.29 12.20
CA ILE A 165 1.69 -13.59 12.08
C ILE A 165 1.65 -12.38 13.04
N ILE A 166 2.58 -12.34 13.99
CA ILE A 166 2.73 -11.21 14.91
C ILE A 166 3.84 -10.31 14.38
N HIS A 167 3.56 -9.02 14.19
CA HIS A 167 4.56 -8.08 13.67
C HIS A 167 5.71 -7.88 14.66
N GLY A 168 5.40 -7.61 15.93
CA GLY A 168 6.35 -7.53 17.04
C GLY A 168 7.50 -6.54 16.89
N ASN A 169 7.35 -5.51 16.07
CA ASN A 169 8.28 -4.37 15.98
C ASN A 169 7.55 -3.12 15.48
N LEU A 170 6.26 -2.99 15.79
CA LEU A 170 5.46 -1.89 15.26
C LEU A 170 5.82 -0.60 16.02
N THR A 171 6.48 0.33 15.34
CA THR A 171 6.86 1.63 15.88
C THR A 171 6.63 2.71 14.81
N SER A 172 6.71 3.99 15.18
CA SER A 172 6.66 5.06 14.18
C SER A 172 7.86 5.09 13.23
N ASP A 173 8.95 4.36 13.54
CA ASP A 173 10.09 4.19 12.64
C ASP A 173 9.86 3.09 11.58
N THR A 174 9.00 2.11 11.88
CA THR A 174 8.71 0.98 10.99
C THR A 174 7.40 1.15 10.21
N VAL A 175 6.69 2.25 10.43
CA VAL A 175 5.52 2.65 9.62
C VAL A 175 5.99 3.72 8.64
N PHE A 176 5.80 3.46 7.35
CA PHE A 176 6.22 4.35 6.27
C PHE A 176 5.01 5.01 5.62
N ILE A 177 5.20 6.26 5.17
CA ILE A 177 4.19 7.01 4.43
C ILE A 177 4.58 6.96 2.95
N GLN A 178 3.60 6.84 2.07
CA GLN A 178 3.76 6.94 0.61
C GLN A 178 3.26 8.30 0.10
N HIS A 179 3.71 8.69 -1.09
CA HIS A 179 3.37 9.96 -1.73
C HIS A 179 1.86 10.14 -1.97
N ASN A 180 1.12 9.06 -2.21
CA ASN A 180 -0.33 9.04 -2.37
C ASN A 180 -1.10 9.09 -1.03
N GLY A 181 -0.40 9.17 0.10
CA GLY A 181 -0.98 9.20 1.43
C GLY A 181 -1.41 7.84 1.98
N LEU A 182 -1.07 6.74 1.29
CA LEU A 182 -1.08 5.40 1.87
C LEU A 182 0.04 5.26 2.89
N ILE A 183 -0.11 4.30 3.78
CA ILE A 183 0.93 3.87 4.69
C ILE A 183 1.26 2.40 4.46
N LYS A 184 2.50 2.03 4.75
CA LYS A 184 2.95 0.65 4.76
C LYS A 184 3.68 0.34 6.04
N ILE A 185 3.32 -0.76 6.70
CA ILE A 185 4.07 -1.28 7.83
C ILE A 185 5.19 -2.18 7.28
N GLY A 186 6.43 -1.86 7.62
CA GLY A 186 7.60 -2.66 7.29
C GLY A 186 7.95 -3.62 8.42
N SER A 187 9.08 -4.31 8.31
CA SER A 187 9.70 -4.98 9.46
C SER A 187 8.89 -6.13 10.09
N VAL A 188 7.84 -6.62 9.42
CA VAL A 188 6.98 -7.75 9.87
C VAL A 188 7.79 -9.02 10.14
N TRP A 189 8.96 -9.13 9.50
CA TRP A 189 9.89 -10.24 9.59
C TRP A 189 10.62 -10.33 10.94
N HIS A 190 10.69 -9.24 11.71
CA HIS A 190 11.52 -9.13 12.92
C HIS A 190 11.17 -10.19 13.98
N ARG A 191 9.90 -10.26 14.38
CA ARG A 191 9.41 -11.22 15.39
C ARG A 191 9.52 -12.67 14.91
N VAL A 192 9.31 -12.88 13.61
CA VAL A 192 9.49 -14.19 12.98
C VAL A 192 10.94 -14.66 13.13
N PHE A 193 11.92 -13.78 12.88
CA PHE A 193 13.33 -14.09 13.06
C PHE A 193 13.72 -14.29 14.52
N ALA A 194 13.19 -13.47 15.44
CA ALA A 194 13.41 -13.66 16.87
C ALA A 194 12.95 -15.07 17.29
N ASN A 195 11.71 -15.46 17.02
CA ASN A 195 11.19 -16.75 17.50
C ASN A 195 11.84 -17.97 16.82
N ALA A 196 12.36 -17.80 15.60
CA ALA A 196 12.93 -18.86 14.78
C ALA A 196 14.41 -19.15 15.03
N ILE A 197 15.17 -18.10 15.33
CA ILE A 197 16.63 -18.15 15.46
C ILE A 197 16.96 -18.31 16.94
N PRO A 198 17.59 -19.44 17.34
CA PRO A 198 18.07 -19.64 18.70
C PRO A 198 18.90 -18.46 19.20
N ASP A 199 18.82 -18.16 20.49
CA ASP A 199 19.57 -17.05 21.12
C ASP A 199 21.08 -17.12 20.79
N ASP A 200 21.64 -18.34 20.70
CA ASP A 200 23.05 -18.63 20.39
C ASP A 200 23.50 -18.19 18.98
N LEU A 201 22.56 -18.04 18.04
CA LEU A 201 22.79 -17.63 16.65
C LEU A 201 22.58 -16.12 16.44
N ARG A 202 22.01 -15.43 17.43
CA ARG A 202 21.75 -14.00 17.34
C ARG A 202 23.03 -13.22 17.60
N SER A 203 23.28 -12.16 16.82
CA SER A 203 24.41 -11.26 17.08
C SER A 203 24.23 -10.57 18.44
N PRO A 204 25.11 -10.80 19.44
CA PRO A 204 24.90 -10.32 20.82
C PRO A 204 24.98 -8.79 20.96
N ILE A 205 25.64 -8.10 20.02
CA ILE A 205 26.18 -6.75 20.24
C ILE A 205 25.20 -5.62 19.89
N ARG A 206 24.11 -5.90 19.14
CA ARG A 206 23.15 -4.86 18.69
C ARG A 206 21.72 -5.01 19.20
N ILE A 207 21.30 -6.21 19.63
CA ILE A 207 19.99 -6.43 20.27
C ILE A 207 19.87 -5.54 21.52
N GLU A 208 20.89 -5.49 22.37
CA GLU A 208 20.92 -4.65 23.58
C GLU A 208 20.87 -3.13 23.31
N ARG A 209 21.27 -2.62 22.13
CA ARG A 209 21.32 -1.15 21.91
C ARG A 209 20.06 -0.57 21.28
N ASP A 210 19.41 -1.31 20.37
CA ASP A 210 18.20 -0.85 19.70
C ASP A 210 16.93 -1.22 20.48
N GLU A 211 16.93 -2.35 21.21
CA GLU A 211 15.82 -2.68 22.12
C GLU A 211 15.62 -1.56 23.15
N GLN A 212 16.70 -1.05 23.76
CA GLN A 212 16.63 -0.01 24.80
C GLN A 212 15.96 1.31 24.36
N ARG A 213 15.97 1.67 23.07
CA ARG A 213 15.48 2.99 22.59
C ARG A 213 13.98 3.00 22.29
N ASN A 214 13.41 1.86 21.94
CA ASN A 214 12.01 1.74 21.53
C ASN A 214 11.16 0.93 22.52
N LEU A 215 11.67 0.58 23.72
CA LEU A 215 10.91 -0.16 24.74
C LEU A 215 9.57 0.50 25.10
N HIS A 216 9.43 1.82 24.90
CA HIS A 216 8.18 2.53 25.11
C HIS A 216 7.11 2.27 24.03
N PHE A 217 7.39 1.50 22.98
CA PHE A 217 6.34 1.01 22.08
C PHE A 217 5.82 -0.36 22.47
N PHE A 218 6.46 -1.04 23.43
CA PHE A 218 6.17 -2.43 23.73
C PHE A 218 5.51 -2.60 25.09
N PRO A 219 4.54 -3.52 25.23
CA PRO A 219 3.87 -3.77 26.50
C PRO A 219 4.78 -4.53 27.49
N PRO A 220 4.42 -4.58 28.78
CA PRO A 220 5.21 -5.28 29.81
C PRO A 220 5.46 -6.75 29.51
N GLU A 221 4.51 -7.45 28.88
CA GLU A 221 4.62 -8.87 28.53
C GLU A 221 5.41 -9.16 27.24
N TYR A 222 5.92 -8.13 26.55
CA TYR A 222 6.76 -8.31 25.36
C TYR A 222 8.00 -9.17 25.66
N GLY A 223 8.23 -10.21 24.85
CA GLY A 223 9.35 -11.14 25.02
C GLY A 223 9.12 -12.26 26.04
N HIS A 224 7.94 -12.33 26.67
CA HIS A 224 7.55 -13.47 27.50
C HIS A 224 6.96 -14.61 26.65
N VAL A 225 7.04 -15.85 27.13
CA VAL A 225 6.61 -17.09 26.42
C VAL A 225 5.14 -17.07 25.92
N ALA A 226 4.30 -16.17 26.42
CA ALA A 226 2.88 -16.05 26.09
C ALA A 226 2.52 -14.77 25.29
N ASP A 227 3.49 -14.15 24.61
CA ASP A 227 3.31 -12.86 23.97
C ASP A 227 2.57 -12.96 22.61
N GLY A 228 1.24 -12.86 22.63
CA GLY A 228 0.38 -13.00 21.44
C GLY A 228 0.21 -11.75 20.56
N THR A 229 -0.80 -11.77 19.69
CA THR A 229 -1.18 -10.65 18.79
C THR A 229 -1.53 -9.36 19.54
N ALA A 230 -1.92 -9.45 20.81
CA ALA A 230 -2.19 -8.32 21.70
C ALA A 230 -0.98 -7.40 21.90
N VAL A 231 0.24 -7.89 21.65
CA VAL A 231 1.45 -7.06 21.64
C VAL A 231 1.38 -5.98 20.57
N ASP A 232 1.01 -6.36 19.34
CA ASP A 232 0.91 -5.42 18.22
C ASP A 232 -0.17 -4.38 18.47
N ILE A 233 -1.24 -4.74 19.20
CA ILE A 233 -2.30 -3.80 19.58
C ILE A 233 -1.78 -2.72 20.53
N PHE A 234 -0.96 -3.08 21.51
CA PHE A 234 -0.34 -2.09 22.39
C PHE A 234 0.60 -1.17 21.61
N SER A 235 1.46 -1.74 20.76
CA SER A 235 2.37 -0.99 19.91
C SER A 235 1.64 -0.07 18.93
N PHE A 236 0.51 -0.52 18.39
CA PHE A 236 -0.40 0.32 17.61
C PHE A 236 -0.96 1.48 18.44
N GLY A 237 -1.41 1.21 19.66
CA GLY A 237 -1.88 2.24 20.60
C GLY A 237 -0.83 3.32 20.86
N MET A 238 0.43 2.93 21.00
CA MET A 238 1.55 3.86 21.16
C MET A 238 1.80 4.69 19.90
N CYS A 239 1.75 4.08 18.71
CA CYS A 239 1.83 4.81 17.45
C CYS A 239 0.66 5.79 17.26
N ALA A 240 -0.57 5.36 17.58
CA ALA A 240 -1.77 6.18 17.50
C ALA A 240 -1.70 7.36 18.47
N LEU A 241 -1.15 7.14 19.66
CA LEU A 241 -0.89 8.18 20.64
C LEU A 241 0.16 9.18 20.16
N GLU A 242 1.29 8.69 19.64
CA GLU A 242 2.35 9.57 19.10
C GLU A 242 1.83 10.40 17.93
N MET A 243 0.97 9.84 17.07
CA MET A 243 0.33 10.61 16.00
C MET A 243 -0.60 11.69 16.53
N ALA A 244 -1.32 11.44 17.63
CA ALA A 244 -2.26 12.40 18.21
C ALA A 244 -1.55 13.54 18.97
N VAL A 245 -0.49 13.22 19.72
CA VAL A 245 0.22 14.18 20.58
C VAL A 245 1.50 14.74 19.92
N LEU A 246 1.89 14.21 18.76
CA LEU A 246 3.08 14.53 17.95
C LEU A 246 4.44 14.20 18.59
N GLU A 247 4.48 13.88 19.89
CA GLU A 247 5.65 13.34 20.58
C GLU A 247 5.24 12.73 21.91
N ILE A 248 5.86 11.61 22.28
CA ILE A 248 5.78 11.04 23.62
C ILE A 248 7.06 11.41 24.38
N GLN A 249 6.92 12.19 25.45
CA GLN A 249 8.05 12.48 26.33
C GLN A 249 8.38 11.23 27.16
N SER A 250 9.48 10.55 26.83
CA SER A 250 10.09 9.55 27.71
C SER A 250 10.85 10.29 28.81
N ASN A 251 10.52 9.99 30.07
CA ASN A 251 11.09 10.64 31.25
C ASN A 251 12.51 10.12 31.59
N GLY A 252 13.27 9.68 30.59
CA GLY A 252 14.55 8.98 30.77
C GLY A 252 14.42 7.50 31.10
N ASP A 253 13.20 6.98 31.24
CA ASP A 253 12.93 5.55 31.37
C ASP A 253 12.63 4.96 29.99
N SER A 254 13.23 3.79 29.72
CA SER A 254 13.16 3.16 28.39
C SER A 254 11.75 2.64 28.07
N ARG A 255 11.01 2.19 29.10
CA ARG A 255 9.62 1.72 29.01
C ARG A 255 8.62 2.86 29.17
N VAL A 256 7.39 2.68 28.65
CA VAL A 256 6.30 3.64 28.89
C VAL A 256 6.02 3.69 30.37
N SER A 257 6.18 4.87 30.96
CA SER A 257 5.77 5.11 32.34
C SER A 257 4.25 5.27 32.38
N GLU A 258 3.56 4.71 33.39
CA GLU A 258 2.11 4.90 33.55
C GLU A 258 1.74 6.39 33.53
N GLU A 259 2.64 7.26 33.98
CA GLU A 259 2.48 8.71 33.94
C GLU A 259 2.46 9.27 32.52
N ALA A 260 3.19 8.69 31.56
CA ALA A 260 3.13 9.10 30.16
C ALA A 260 1.74 8.81 29.54
N ILE A 261 1.17 7.64 29.85
CA ILE A 261 -0.19 7.26 29.45
C ILE A 261 -1.22 8.13 30.18
N ALA A 262 -0.98 8.46 31.44
CA ALA A 262 -1.85 9.37 32.21
C ALA A 262 -1.82 10.80 31.65
N ARG A 263 -0.64 11.33 31.27
CA ARG A 263 -0.54 12.64 30.61
C ARG A 263 -1.30 12.65 29.28
N ALA A 264 -1.13 11.60 28.48
CA ALA A 264 -1.88 11.42 27.23
C ALA A 264 -3.40 11.47 27.43
N ARG A 265 -3.92 10.89 28.52
CA ARG A 265 -5.35 10.94 28.86
C ARG A 265 -5.89 12.38 28.98
N HIS A 266 -5.06 13.32 29.42
CA HIS A 266 -5.42 14.73 29.58
C HIS A 266 -5.15 15.57 28.32
N SER A 267 -4.26 15.12 27.43
CA SER A 267 -3.92 15.82 26.18
C SER A 267 -4.84 15.51 25.00
N LEU A 268 -5.69 14.48 25.11
CA LEU A 268 -6.64 14.09 24.07
C LEU A 268 -8.02 14.71 24.33
N ASP A 269 -8.41 15.66 23.49
CA ASP A 269 -9.68 16.39 23.62
C ASP A 269 -10.90 15.54 23.23
N ASP A 270 -10.77 14.69 22.20
CA ASP A 270 -11.85 13.82 21.71
C ASP A 270 -12.02 12.58 22.62
N PRO A 271 -13.18 12.41 23.28
CA PRO A 271 -13.45 11.25 24.12
C PRO A 271 -13.34 9.92 23.38
N ASN A 272 -13.74 9.87 22.10
CA ASN A 272 -13.71 8.63 21.31
C ASN A 272 -12.29 8.25 20.93
N MET A 273 -11.45 9.23 20.56
CA MET A 273 -10.02 9.02 20.35
C MET A 273 -9.31 8.55 21.63
N ARG A 274 -9.67 9.16 22.76
CA ARG A 274 -9.12 8.79 24.07
C ARG A 274 -9.48 7.36 24.46
N ASP A 275 -10.74 6.97 24.33
CA ASP A 275 -11.19 5.60 24.61
C ASP A 275 -10.48 4.58 23.72
N PHE A 276 -10.42 4.87 22.41
CA PHE A 276 -9.74 4.04 21.42
C PHE A 276 -8.26 3.78 21.74
N ILE A 277 -7.50 4.85 22.01
CA ILE A 277 -6.07 4.75 22.31
C ILE A 277 -5.87 4.03 23.65
N LEU A 278 -6.60 4.42 24.70
CA LEU A 278 -6.40 3.85 26.02
C LEU A 278 -6.84 2.39 26.11
N GLY A 279 -7.84 1.97 25.33
CA GLY A 279 -8.23 0.56 25.19
C GLY A 279 -7.10 -0.31 24.64
N CYS A 280 -6.29 0.23 23.72
CA CYS A 280 -5.09 -0.45 23.20
C CYS A 280 -3.98 -0.55 24.25
N LEU A 281 -3.88 0.43 25.16
CA LEU A 281 -2.80 0.56 26.14
C LEU A 281 -3.10 -0.10 27.50
N LEU A 282 -4.11 -0.97 27.57
CA LEU A 282 -4.41 -1.73 28.78
C LEU A 282 -3.25 -2.67 29.15
N LEU A 283 -2.88 -2.73 30.43
CA LEU A 283 -1.80 -3.59 30.91
C LEU A 283 -2.12 -5.08 30.76
N ASN A 284 -3.40 -5.46 30.90
CA ASN A 284 -3.82 -6.84 30.69
C ASN A 284 -4.04 -7.09 29.17
N PRO A 285 -3.27 -7.99 28.53
CA PRO A 285 -3.38 -8.26 27.10
C PRO A 285 -4.76 -8.81 26.70
N ASP A 286 -5.41 -9.62 27.54
CA ASP A 286 -6.71 -10.25 27.24
C ASP A 286 -7.86 -9.23 27.19
N LYS A 287 -7.65 -8.05 27.78
CA LYS A 287 -8.64 -6.96 27.76
C LYS A 287 -8.46 -6.01 26.58
N ARG A 288 -7.36 -6.11 25.83
CA ARG A 288 -7.14 -5.27 24.66
C ARG A 288 -8.08 -5.71 23.54
N PRO A 289 -8.68 -4.78 22.79
CA PRO A 289 -9.47 -5.12 21.62
C PRO A 289 -8.58 -5.73 20.53
N THR A 290 -9.13 -6.58 19.68
CA THR A 290 -8.42 -7.08 18.50
C THR A 290 -8.31 -5.97 17.44
N ALA A 291 -7.39 -6.12 16.48
CA ALA A 291 -7.27 -5.19 15.35
C ALA A 291 -8.59 -5.07 14.58
N HIS A 292 -9.29 -6.19 14.40
CA HIS A 292 -10.62 -6.24 13.81
C HIS A 292 -11.64 -5.43 14.62
N ASN A 293 -11.72 -5.62 15.94
CA ASN A 293 -12.65 -4.85 16.79
C ASN A 293 -12.39 -3.34 16.73
N LEU A 294 -11.11 -2.95 16.66
CA LEU A 294 -10.71 -1.54 16.56
C LEU A 294 -11.14 -0.90 15.24
N LEU A 295 -11.15 -1.64 14.13
CA LEU A 295 -11.66 -1.12 12.84
C LEU A 295 -13.13 -0.67 12.93
N PHE A 296 -13.92 -1.30 13.80
CA PHE A 296 -15.33 -0.96 14.03
C PHE A 296 -15.54 -0.03 15.24
N HIS A 297 -14.48 0.51 15.83
CA HIS A 297 -14.61 1.46 16.93
C HIS A 297 -15.19 2.79 16.41
N GLN A 298 -16.07 3.42 17.20
CA GLN A 298 -16.82 4.63 16.81
C GLN A 298 -15.93 5.77 16.28
N VAL A 299 -14.69 5.90 16.76
CA VAL A 299 -13.76 6.92 16.28
C VAL A 299 -13.38 6.75 14.81
N LEU A 300 -13.25 5.50 14.34
CA LEU A 300 -12.87 5.15 12.97
C LEU A 300 -14.10 4.87 12.10
N PHE A 301 -15.07 4.18 12.67
CA PHE A 301 -16.26 3.71 11.97
C PHE A 301 -17.53 4.24 12.65
N GLU A 302 -18.06 5.33 12.11
CA GLU A 302 -19.29 5.94 12.59
C GLU A 302 -20.44 5.70 11.60
N VAL A 303 -21.40 4.88 12.02
CA VAL A 303 -22.65 4.70 11.29
C VAL A 303 -23.60 5.83 11.64
N HIS A 304 -23.78 6.74 10.70
CA HIS A 304 -24.73 7.83 10.85
C HIS A 304 -26.15 7.28 10.66
N SER A 305 -26.76 6.81 11.74
CA SER A 305 -28.02 6.05 11.71
C SER A 305 -29.14 6.79 10.96
N LEU A 306 -29.25 8.11 11.13
CA LEU A 306 -30.23 8.92 10.40
C LEU A 306 -29.91 9.02 8.90
N LYS A 307 -28.63 9.12 8.54
CA LYS A 307 -28.17 9.15 7.15
C LYS A 307 -28.44 7.79 6.46
N LEU A 308 -28.18 6.69 7.16
CA LEU A 308 -28.47 5.34 6.68
C LEU A 308 -29.98 5.10 6.53
N LEU A 309 -30.78 5.52 7.52
CA LEU A 309 -32.23 5.46 7.43
C LEU A 309 -32.75 6.28 6.24
N ALA A 310 -32.25 7.51 6.05
CA ALA A 310 -32.61 8.35 4.92
C ALA A 310 -32.26 7.70 3.57
N ALA A 311 -31.10 7.06 3.46
CA ALA A 311 -30.70 6.31 2.28
C ALA A 311 -31.66 5.15 1.98
N HIS A 312 -32.02 4.32 2.97
CA HIS A 312 -32.98 3.24 2.79
C HIS A 312 -34.37 3.76 2.37
N CYS A 313 -34.85 4.84 3.00
CA CYS A 313 -36.09 5.48 2.61
C CYS A 313 -36.03 5.99 1.16
N PHE A 314 -34.90 6.57 0.73
CA PHE A 314 -34.72 7.04 -0.63
C PHE A 314 -34.71 5.88 -1.65
N ILE A 315 -33.89 4.85 -1.43
CA ILE A 315 -33.77 3.68 -2.32
C ILE A 315 -35.11 2.94 -2.45
N ASN A 316 -35.80 2.70 -1.34
CA ASN A 316 -37.08 1.99 -1.34
C ASN A 316 -38.21 2.77 -2.02
N ASN A 317 -38.09 4.09 -2.17
CA ASN A 317 -39.11 4.94 -2.79
C ASN A 317 -38.61 5.58 -4.09
N GLN A 318 -37.51 5.10 -4.67
CA GLN A 318 -36.89 5.72 -5.85
C GLN A 318 -37.84 5.79 -7.05
N TYR A 319 -38.77 4.83 -7.18
CA TYR A 319 -39.81 4.82 -8.23
C TYR A 319 -40.85 5.95 -8.10
N LEU A 320 -40.92 6.63 -6.95
CA LEU A 320 -41.79 7.78 -6.70
C LEU A 320 -41.10 9.12 -7.01
N MET A 321 -39.82 9.10 -7.37
CA MET A 321 -38.98 10.29 -7.52
C MET A 321 -38.46 10.39 -8.96
N PRO A 322 -38.51 11.58 -9.60
CA PRO A 322 -37.85 11.79 -10.90
C PRO A 322 -36.36 11.41 -10.87
N GLU A 323 -35.83 10.88 -11.98
CA GLU A 323 -34.45 10.36 -12.08
C GLU A 323 -33.38 11.38 -11.64
N ASN A 324 -33.64 12.69 -11.81
CA ASN A 324 -32.70 13.77 -11.50
C ASN A 324 -33.00 14.50 -10.18
N VAL A 325 -33.90 13.99 -9.32
CA VAL A 325 -34.35 14.68 -8.08
C VAL A 325 -33.19 15.12 -7.19
N VAL A 326 -32.16 14.30 -7.07
CA VAL A 326 -31.00 14.60 -6.22
C VAL A 326 -30.17 15.72 -6.82
N GLU A 327 -29.87 15.65 -8.12
CA GLU A 327 -29.13 16.69 -8.84
C GLU A 327 -29.89 18.03 -8.89
N GLU A 328 -31.20 18.00 -9.13
CA GLU A 328 -32.03 19.21 -9.20
C GLU A 328 -32.12 19.91 -7.84
N ASN A 329 -32.32 19.15 -6.76
CA ASN A 329 -32.39 19.73 -5.41
C ASN A 329 -31.03 20.22 -4.91
N THR A 330 -29.93 19.57 -5.31
CA THR A 330 -28.56 19.99 -4.92
C THR A 330 -28.03 21.17 -5.72
N LYS A 331 -28.40 21.32 -7.00
CA LYS A 331 -28.01 22.49 -7.83
C LYS A 331 -28.64 23.80 -7.34
N GLY A 332 -29.80 23.75 -6.68
CA GLY A 332 -30.51 24.93 -6.17
C GLY A 332 -30.19 25.33 -4.72
N LEU A 333 -29.29 24.61 -4.05
CA LEU A 333 -29.00 24.80 -2.62
C LEU A 333 -28.03 25.98 -2.40
N ASP A 334 -28.48 27.01 -1.67
CA ASP A 334 -27.58 28.06 -1.18
C ASP A 334 -26.68 27.49 -0.08
N LEU A 335 -25.40 27.34 -0.39
CA LEU A 335 -24.38 26.82 0.53
C LEU A 335 -24.24 27.65 1.81
N ASN A 336 -24.60 28.94 1.78
CA ASN A 336 -24.54 29.81 2.94
C ASN A 336 -25.77 29.73 3.84
N MET A 337 -26.83 29.05 3.39
CA MET A 337 -28.06 28.87 4.16
C MET A 337 -27.78 28.04 5.42
N VAL A 338 -28.39 28.46 6.53
CA VAL A 338 -28.32 27.74 7.80
C VAL A 338 -29.24 26.51 7.70
N MET A 339 -28.66 25.32 7.76
CA MET A 339 -29.36 24.05 7.79
C MET A 339 -30.02 23.81 9.15
N ALA A 340 -29.31 24.12 10.23
CA ALA A 340 -29.81 23.94 11.59
C ALA A 340 -29.18 24.96 12.54
N GLU A 341 -29.94 25.38 13.56
CA GLU A 341 -29.45 26.24 14.64
C GLU A 341 -29.84 25.61 15.98
N ILE A 342 -28.85 25.35 16.84
CA ILE A 342 -29.08 24.88 18.21
C ILE A 342 -28.85 26.03 19.18
N ARG A 343 -29.88 26.35 19.96
CA ARG A 343 -29.84 27.35 21.03
C ARG A 343 -29.87 26.64 22.38
N LEU A 344 -28.82 26.83 23.16
CA LEU A 344 -28.72 26.35 24.54
C LEU A 344 -28.65 27.55 25.47
N GLU A 345 -29.41 27.51 26.57
CA GLU A 345 -29.47 28.60 27.54
C GLU A 345 -28.07 28.93 28.09
N GLY A 346 -27.68 30.20 28.05
CA GLY A 346 -26.36 30.65 28.48
C GLY A 346 -25.20 30.40 27.51
N ARG A 347 -25.44 29.90 26.30
CA ARG A 347 -24.42 29.76 25.24
C ARG A 347 -24.83 30.49 23.96
N PRO A 348 -23.87 31.01 23.17
CA PRO A 348 -24.18 31.52 21.83
C PRO A 348 -24.75 30.40 20.96
N ALA A 349 -25.70 30.76 20.09
CA ALA A 349 -26.33 29.81 19.17
C ALA A 349 -25.29 29.20 18.22
N VAL A 350 -25.31 27.87 18.07
CA VAL A 350 -24.46 27.15 17.12
C VAL A 350 -25.27 26.93 15.85
N GLN A 351 -24.78 27.47 14.73
CA GLN A 351 -25.39 27.33 13.41
C GLN A 351 -24.57 26.35 12.57
N TRP A 352 -25.26 25.46 11.88
CA TRP A 352 -24.69 24.61 10.84
C TRP A 352 -25.18 25.06 9.47
N ARG A 353 -24.26 25.26 8.53
CA ARG A 353 -24.59 25.68 7.16
C ARG A 353 -24.46 24.53 6.17
N TYR A 354 -25.12 24.63 5.02
CA TYR A 354 -24.99 23.62 3.96
C TYR A 354 -23.56 23.49 3.43
N SER A 355 -22.77 24.57 3.45
CA SER A 355 -21.34 24.57 3.12
C SER A 355 -20.46 23.73 4.06
N GLU A 356 -20.93 23.46 5.27
CA GLU A 356 -20.17 22.69 6.29
C GLU A 356 -20.42 21.18 6.18
N VAL A 357 -21.40 20.78 5.36
CA VAL A 357 -21.68 19.39 5.04
C VAL A 357 -20.95 19.04 3.75
N SER A 358 -19.99 18.11 3.84
CA SER A 358 -19.34 17.58 2.64
C SER A 358 -20.41 16.88 1.81
N PHE A 359 -20.62 17.31 0.57
CA PHE A 359 -21.25 16.47 -0.44
C PHE A 359 -20.35 15.26 -0.59
N LEU A 360 -20.67 14.16 0.10
CA LEU A 360 -20.08 12.88 -0.28
C LEU A 360 -20.48 12.61 -1.73
N GLU A 361 -19.76 11.70 -2.38
CA GLU A 361 -20.28 10.96 -3.53
C GLU A 361 -21.57 10.26 -3.10
N LEU A 362 -22.68 11.00 -3.09
CA LEU A 362 -23.98 10.55 -2.57
C LEU A 362 -24.44 9.33 -3.36
N ASP A 363 -24.16 9.31 -4.65
CA ASP A 363 -24.42 8.18 -5.54
C ASP A 363 -23.68 6.93 -5.08
N LYS A 364 -22.38 7.04 -4.78
CA LYS A 364 -21.59 5.92 -4.24
C LYS A 364 -22.13 5.45 -2.90
N PHE A 365 -22.47 6.37 -2.01
CA PHE A 365 -23.05 6.02 -0.70
C PHE A 365 -24.40 5.30 -0.85
N LEU A 366 -25.28 5.79 -1.72
CA LEU A 366 -26.56 5.16 -2.00
C LEU A 366 -26.39 3.79 -2.66
N GLU A 367 -25.42 3.64 -3.55
CA GLU A 367 -25.08 2.36 -4.20
C GLU A 367 -24.53 1.35 -3.18
N ASP A 368 -23.63 1.79 -2.29
CA ASP A 368 -23.11 0.96 -1.19
C ASP A 368 -24.23 0.51 -0.25
N VAL A 369 -25.19 1.38 0.07
CA VAL A 369 -26.37 1.00 0.89
C VAL A 369 -27.30 0.05 0.14
N ARG A 370 -27.56 0.29 -1.16
CA ARG A 370 -28.39 -0.57 -2.02
C ARG A 370 -27.83 -1.98 -2.10
N ASN A 371 -26.51 -2.09 -2.24
CA ASN A 371 -25.80 -3.37 -2.36
C ASN A 371 -25.49 -4.02 -1.00
N GLY A 372 -25.91 -3.40 0.12
CA GLY A 372 -25.66 -3.92 1.46
C GLY A 372 -24.21 -3.83 1.93
N ILE A 373 -23.38 -3.06 1.23
CA ILE A 373 -21.95 -2.82 1.51
C ILE A 373 -21.77 -1.80 2.65
N TYR A 374 -22.75 -0.93 2.90
CA TYR A 374 -22.73 -0.02 4.06
C TYR A 374 -23.86 -0.36 5.04
N PRO A 375 -23.59 -0.43 6.37
CA PRO A 375 -22.32 -0.15 7.05
C PRO A 375 -21.34 -1.33 7.04
N LEU A 376 -21.76 -2.49 6.54
CA LEU A 376 -20.93 -3.69 6.51
C LEU A 376 -19.94 -3.61 5.34
N MET A 377 -18.97 -2.69 5.45
CA MET A 377 -17.81 -2.66 4.56
C MET A 377 -17.32 -4.09 4.43
N ASN A 378 -16.92 -4.51 3.23
CA ASN A 378 -16.64 -5.89 2.82
C ASN A 378 -15.46 -6.57 3.57
N PHE A 379 -15.35 -6.40 4.89
CA PHE A 379 -14.68 -7.25 5.86
C PHE A 379 -15.44 -8.56 5.95
N ALA A 380 -15.50 -9.30 4.85
CA ALA A 380 -16.08 -10.63 4.83
C ALA A 380 -15.50 -11.44 5.99
N ALA A 381 -16.41 -12.04 6.75
CA ALA A 381 -16.13 -12.85 7.92
C ALA A 381 -14.91 -13.76 7.68
N THR A 382 -14.02 -13.76 8.66
CA THR A 382 -12.87 -14.66 8.86
C THR A 382 -13.05 -16.02 8.17
N ARG A 383 -12.64 -16.11 6.91
CA ARG A 383 -12.06 -17.36 6.40
C ARG A 383 -10.59 -17.29 6.76
N PRO A 384 -10.03 -18.29 7.46
CA PRO A 384 -8.59 -18.42 7.55
C PRO A 384 -8.03 -18.33 6.13
N GLN A 385 -7.24 -17.30 5.86
CA GLN A 385 -6.49 -17.22 4.62
C GLN A 385 -5.41 -18.30 4.73
N LEU A 386 -5.74 -19.51 4.27
CA LEU A 386 -4.76 -20.57 4.09
C LEU A 386 -3.77 -20.03 3.07
N LEU A 387 -2.57 -19.65 3.54
CA LEU A 387 -1.47 -19.34 2.64
C LEU A 387 -1.31 -20.52 1.67
N PRO A 388 -1.33 -20.30 0.35
CA PRO A 388 -1.17 -21.38 -0.61
C PRO A 388 0.09 -22.18 -0.28
N ARG A 389 -0.02 -23.50 -0.07
CA ARG A 389 1.17 -24.36 -0.04
C ARG A 389 1.88 -24.19 -1.38
N ALA A 390 3.14 -23.79 -1.34
CA ALA A 390 3.97 -23.72 -2.53
C ALA A 390 3.91 -25.07 -3.26
N LEU A 391 3.46 -25.07 -4.50
CA LEU A 391 3.67 -26.20 -5.40
C LEU A 391 5.18 -26.38 -5.49
N SER A 392 5.66 -27.56 -5.09
CA SER A 392 7.05 -27.98 -5.26
C SER A 392 7.48 -27.72 -6.71
N GLN A 393 8.39 -26.77 -6.91
CA GLN A 393 9.01 -26.56 -8.21
C GLN A 393 9.80 -27.81 -8.62
N PRO A 394 9.74 -28.25 -9.90
CA PRO A 394 10.67 -29.25 -10.40
C PRO A 394 12.09 -28.68 -10.39
N GLN A 395 13.08 -29.49 -10.02
CA GLN A 395 14.50 -29.12 -10.12
C GLN A 395 14.84 -28.73 -11.57
N GLU A 396 15.30 -27.50 -11.77
CA GLU A 396 15.88 -27.07 -13.06
C GLU A 396 17.37 -27.44 -13.12
N ASP A 397 17.71 -28.21 -14.15
CA ASP A 397 19.07 -28.67 -14.48
C ASP A 397 19.81 -27.56 -15.27
N PRO A 398 21.07 -27.17 -14.97
CA PRO A 398 21.65 -25.90 -15.42
C PRO A 398 22.14 -25.84 -16.89
N GLN A 399 21.61 -26.65 -17.79
CA GLN A 399 22.07 -26.66 -19.19
C GLN A 399 20.91 -26.71 -20.18
N LYS A 400 20.29 -25.55 -20.43
CA LYS A 400 19.74 -25.14 -21.72
C LYS A 400 19.31 -23.67 -21.64
N ALA A 401 20.20 -22.79 -22.05
CA ALA A 401 19.81 -21.44 -22.46
C ALA A 401 18.78 -21.57 -23.58
N LYS A 402 17.53 -21.17 -23.30
CA LYS A 402 16.50 -20.94 -24.31
C LYS A 402 16.04 -19.49 -24.17
N THR A 403 16.09 -18.83 -25.31
CA THR A 403 15.56 -17.52 -25.69
C THR A 403 14.36 -17.03 -24.86
N PRO A 404 14.25 -15.70 -24.63
CA PRO A 404 13.17 -15.12 -23.84
C PRO A 404 11.83 -15.48 -24.49
N THR A 405 10.99 -16.16 -23.73
CA THR A 405 9.59 -16.35 -24.10
C THR A 405 8.88 -15.10 -23.58
N PRO A 406 8.21 -14.30 -24.43
CA PRO A 406 7.47 -13.15 -23.95
C PRO A 406 6.38 -13.64 -22.98
N GLU A 407 6.21 -12.90 -21.89
CA GLU A 407 5.17 -13.15 -20.90
C GLU A 407 3.80 -13.25 -21.60
N PRO A 408 2.91 -14.16 -21.20
CA PRO A 408 1.59 -14.25 -21.79
C PRO A 408 0.81 -12.98 -21.44
N PHE A 409 0.54 -12.13 -22.42
CA PHE A 409 -0.41 -11.03 -22.29
C PHE A 409 -1.76 -11.60 -21.82
N ASP A 410 -2.37 -10.94 -20.83
CA ASP A 410 -3.70 -11.31 -20.34
C ASP A 410 -4.69 -11.27 -21.52
N VAL A 411 -5.24 -12.43 -21.86
CA VAL A 411 -6.15 -12.58 -22.99
C VAL A 411 -7.46 -11.87 -22.66
N GLU A 412 -7.90 -10.97 -23.53
CA GLU A 412 -9.19 -10.32 -23.36
C GLU A 412 -10.33 -11.31 -23.58
N THR A 413 -11.13 -11.52 -22.55
CA THR A 413 -12.24 -12.50 -22.56
C THR A 413 -13.58 -11.87 -22.95
N ARG A 414 -13.67 -10.54 -22.96
CA ARG A 414 -14.91 -9.81 -23.28
C ARG A 414 -15.01 -9.49 -24.76
N LYS A 415 -16.17 -9.77 -25.35
CA LYS A 415 -16.44 -9.45 -26.75
C LYS A 415 -16.80 -7.98 -26.97
N VAL A 416 -16.42 -7.46 -28.14
CA VAL A 416 -16.77 -6.11 -28.59
C VAL A 416 -18.20 -6.10 -29.10
N VAL A 417 -19.04 -5.27 -28.47
CA VAL A 417 -20.46 -5.10 -28.84
C VAL A 417 -20.64 -3.92 -29.81
N GLN A 418 -19.82 -2.88 -29.67
CA GLN A 418 -19.90 -1.69 -30.52
C GLN A 418 -18.51 -1.17 -30.87
N MET A 419 -18.33 -0.73 -32.12
CA MET A 419 -17.11 -0.13 -32.64
C MET A 419 -17.43 1.23 -33.26
N GLN A 420 -16.64 2.24 -32.96
CA GLN A 420 -16.65 3.54 -33.64
C GLN A 420 -15.23 3.93 -33.99
N CYS A 421 -15.02 4.51 -35.17
CA CYS A 421 -13.71 4.95 -35.64
C CYS A 421 -13.83 6.34 -36.24
N SER A 422 -12.94 7.23 -35.83
CA SER A 422 -12.73 8.54 -36.44
C SER A 422 -11.27 8.66 -36.89
N MET A 423 -11.06 9.21 -38.08
CA MET A 423 -9.73 9.48 -38.62
C MET A 423 -9.60 10.96 -38.94
N GLU A 424 -8.59 11.59 -38.38
CA GLU A 424 -8.27 13.00 -38.60
C GLU A 424 -6.85 13.11 -39.14
N MET A 425 -6.56 14.14 -39.94
CA MET A 425 -5.20 14.37 -40.41
C MET A 425 -4.49 15.25 -39.38
N ASN A 426 -3.29 14.84 -38.93
CA ASN A 426 -2.52 15.58 -37.92
C ASN A 426 -2.25 17.02 -38.39
N GLU A 427 -1.97 17.96 -37.47
CA GLU A 427 -1.80 19.40 -37.70
C GLU A 427 -0.77 19.72 -38.81
N GLU A 428 0.27 18.89 -38.93
CA GLU A 428 1.31 19.00 -39.96
C GLU A 428 0.92 18.39 -41.33
N LYS A 429 -0.26 17.75 -41.42
CA LYS A 429 -0.81 17.05 -42.59
C LYS A 429 0.05 15.90 -43.14
N THR A 430 0.90 15.33 -42.30
CA THR A 430 1.86 14.28 -42.68
C THR A 430 1.35 12.87 -42.40
N GLN A 431 0.45 12.70 -41.42
CA GLN A 431 -0.04 11.39 -40.95
C GLN A 431 -1.53 11.44 -40.59
N TRP A 432 -2.19 10.29 -40.64
CA TRP A 432 -3.58 10.12 -40.21
C TRP A 432 -3.62 9.64 -38.76
N HIS A 433 -4.26 10.43 -37.89
CA HIS A 433 -4.56 10.07 -36.52
C HIS A 433 -5.86 9.26 -36.48
N LEU A 434 -5.76 8.00 -36.05
CA LEU A 434 -6.87 7.08 -35.85
C LEU A 434 -7.31 7.13 -34.38
N THR A 435 -8.60 7.36 -34.14
CA THR A 435 -9.23 7.15 -32.84
C THR A 435 -10.30 6.06 -32.95
N LEU A 436 -10.10 4.97 -32.22
CA LEU A 436 -10.98 3.80 -32.16
C LEU A 436 -11.63 3.73 -30.78
N LEU A 437 -12.96 3.74 -30.75
CA LEU A 437 -13.77 3.57 -29.56
C LEU A 437 -14.48 2.22 -29.61
N LEU A 438 -14.25 1.40 -28.59
CA LEU A 438 -14.81 0.06 -28.44
C LEU A 438 -15.67 0.00 -27.19
N THR A 439 -16.86 -0.58 -27.30
CA THR A 439 -17.71 -0.92 -26.15
C THR A 439 -17.76 -2.43 -26.01
N LEU A 440 -17.32 -2.93 -24.85
CA LEU A 440 -17.32 -4.34 -24.51
C LEU A 440 -18.68 -4.79 -23.92
N GLU A 441 -18.90 -6.10 -23.80
CA GLU A 441 -20.15 -6.68 -23.31
C GLU A 441 -20.54 -6.29 -21.87
N ASP A 442 -19.57 -5.92 -21.04
CA ASP A 442 -19.74 -5.40 -19.68
C ASP A 442 -20.02 -3.89 -19.64
N LYS A 443 -20.23 -3.26 -20.81
CA LYS A 443 -20.36 -1.81 -21.01
C LYS A 443 -19.09 -1.01 -20.70
N LEU A 444 -17.93 -1.66 -20.60
CA LEU A 444 -16.66 -0.95 -20.51
C LEU A 444 -16.33 -0.30 -21.86
N HIS A 445 -15.94 0.96 -21.81
CA HIS A 445 -15.54 1.73 -22.98
C HIS A 445 -14.01 1.80 -23.06
N ARG A 446 -13.45 1.48 -24.22
CA ARG A 446 -12.02 1.63 -24.53
C ARG A 446 -11.84 2.60 -25.66
N GLN A 447 -11.04 3.63 -25.45
CA GLN A 447 -10.63 4.56 -26.49
C GLN A 447 -9.14 4.34 -26.76
N LEU A 448 -8.81 4.08 -28.02
CA LEU A 448 -7.45 3.87 -28.51
C LEU A 448 -7.16 4.93 -29.56
N SER A 449 -6.01 5.60 -29.45
CA SER A 449 -5.57 6.63 -30.38
C SER A 449 -4.18 6.28 -30.93
N TYR A 450 -3.99 6.40 -32.23
CA TYR A 450 -2.77 5.96 -32.92
C TYR A 450 -2.50 6.75 -34.20
N ASP A 451 -1.26 7.17 -34.41
CA ASP A 451 -0.83 7.80 -35.66
C ASP A 451 -0.42 6.74 -36.68
N LEU A 452 -1.21 6.60 -37.74
CA LEU A 452 -1.00 5.57 -38.76
C LEU A 452 0.27 5.78 -39.56
N LEU A 453 1.12 4.76 -39.59
CA LEU A 453 2.26 4.66 -40.46
C LEU A 453 1.84 4.20 -41.88
N PRO A 454 2.59 4.56 -42.93
CA PRO A 454 2.28 4.14 -44.30
C PRO A 454 2.29 2.62 -44.50
N THR A 455 3.00 1.89 -43.63
CA THR A 455 3.14 0.43 -43.66
C THR A 455 2.01 -0.31 -42.95
N ASP A 456 1.14 0.40 -42.24
CA ASP A 456 0.12 -0.24 -41.40
C ASP A 456 -1.02 -0.80 -42.24
N SER A 457 -1.44 -1.99 -41.86
CA SER A 457 -2.60 -2.68 -42.44
C SER A 457 -3.66 -2.89 -41.37
N SER A 458 -4.93 -2.85 -41.77
CA SER A 458 -6.07 -3.11 -40.89
C SER A 458 -5.96 -4.46 -40.15
N LYS A 459 -5.49 -5.50 -40.85
CA LYS A 459 -5.24 -6.84 -40.29
C LYS A 459 -4.10 -6.86 -39.28
N GLY A 460 -3.02 -6.12 -39.56
CA GLY A 460 -1.89 -6.00 -38.64
C GLY A 460 -2.32 -5.36 -37.33
N LEU A 461 -2.99 -4.21 -37.42
CA LEU A 461 -3.48 -3.49 -36.24
C LEU A 461 -4.48 -4.32 -35.42
N ALA A 462 -5.43 -5.01 -36.06
CA ALA A 462 -6.36 -5.88 -35.34
C ALA A 462 -5.64 -7.04 -34.64
N SER A 463 -4.62 -7.64 -35.28
CA SER A 463 -3.83 -8.72 -34.69
C SER A 463 -3.00 -8.25 -33.50
N GLU A 464 -2.45 -7.04 -33.56
CA GLU A 464 -1.74 -6.42 -32.43
C GLU A 464 -2.69 -6.15 -31.26
N LEU A 465 -3.90 -5.66 -31.52
CA LEU A 465 -4.89 -5.44 -30.47
C LEU A 465 -5.32 -6.73 -29.76
N VAL A 466 -5.38 -7.87 -30.48
CA VAL A 466 -5.57 -9.18 -29.85
C VAL A 466 -4.32 -9.57 -29.05
N HIS A 467 -3.13 -9.41 -29.63
CA HIS A 467 -1.87 -9.77 -29.01
C HIS A 467 -1.64 -9.06 -27.67
N TYR A 468 -2.01 -7.79 -27.59
CA TYR A 468 -1.88 -6.97 -26.39
C TYR A 468 -3.10 -7.01 -25.47
N GLY A 469 -4.10 -7.87 -25.73
CA GLY A 469 -5.25 -8.04 -24.84
C GLY A 469 -6.24 -6.87 -24.83
N PHE A 470 -6.32 -6.10 -25.92
CA PHE A 470 -7.29 -5.01 -26.06
C PHE A 470 -8.64 -5.45 -26.64
N ILE A 471 -8.67 -6.56 -27.37
CA ILE A 471 -9.88 -7.16 -27.94
C ILE A 471 -9.81 -8.69 -27.90
N HIS A 472 -10.97 -9.35 -27.89
CA HIS A 472 -11.09 -10.80 -27.93
C HIS A 472 -10.64 -11.35 -29.29
N GLU A 473 -10.05 -12.56 -29.31
CA GLU A 473 -9.54 -13.23 -30.52
C GLU A 473 -10.62 -13.38 -31.61
N ASP A 474 -11.83 -13.82 -31.23
CA ASP A 474 -12.99 -13.91 -32.14
C ASP A 474 -13.36 -12.58 -32.85
N ASP A 475 -13.03 -11.43 -32.27
CA ASP A 475 -13.40 -10.12 -32.83
C ASP A 475 -12.33 -9.58 -33.80
N CYS A 476 -11.20 -10.29 -33.96
CA CYS A 476 -10.07 -9.87 -34.78
C CYS A 476 -10.45 -9.63 -36.24
N GLU A 477 -11.12 -10.59 -36.88
CA GLU A 477 -11.53 -10.46 -38.28
C GLU A 477 -12.59 -9.37 -38.47
N MET A 478 -13.50 -9.23 -37.50
CA MET A 478 -14.53 -8.21 -37.52
C MET A 478 -13.93 -6.80 -37.46
N LEU A 479 -12.99 -6.59 -36.54
CA LEU A 479 -12.29 -5.31 -36.41
C LEU A 479 -11.40 -5.02 -37.62
N ALA A 480 -10.70 -6.01 -38.16
CA ALA A 480 -9.88 -5.83 -39.35
C ALA A 480 -10.74 -5.35 -40.54
N ASN A 481 -11.89 -5.98 -40.77
CA ASN A 481 -12.82 -5.55 -41.82
C ASN A 481 -13.41 -4.16 -41.56
N PHE A 482 -13.68 -3.83 -40.29
CA PHE A 482 -14.16 -2.51 -39.89
C PHE A 482 -13.12 -1.41 -40.17
N LEU A 483 -11.86 -1.64 -39.79
CA LEU A 483 -10.74 -0.72 -40.05
C LEU A 483 -10.45 -0.59 -41.54
N GLU A 484 -10.52 -1.68 -42.32
CA GLU A 484 -10.34 -1.63 -43.78
C GLU A 484 -11.37 -0.70 -44.45
N ASN A 485 -12.64 -0.81 -44.03
CA ASN A 485 -13.69 0.08 -44.52
C ASN A 485 -13.45 1.54 -44.12
N ALA A 486 -12.99 1.80 -42.90
CA ALA A 486 -12.63 3.14 -42.44
C ALA A 486 -11.46 3.71 -43.25
N PHE A 487 -10.42 2.91 -43.49
CA PHE A 487 -9.25 3.32 -44.27
C PHE A 487 -9.63 3.63 -45.71
N HIS A 488 -10.50 2.84 -46.34
CA HIS A 488 -11.01 3.14 -47.68
C HIS A 488 -11.84 4.43 -47.73
N LYS A 489 -12.68 4.67 -46.72
CA LYS A 489 -13.51 5.87 -46.63
C LYS A 489 -12.68 7.15 -46.52
N HIS A 490 -11.53 7.11 -45.86
CA HIS A 490 -10.66 8.27 -45.61
C HIS A 490 -9.47 8.39 -46.58
N ARG A 491 -9.04 7.30 -47.25
CA ARG A 491 -7.99 7.33 -48.30
C ARG A 491 -8.52 7.58 -49.71
N SER A 492 -9.84 7.56 -49.91
CA SER A 492 -10.44 7.98 -51.19
C SER A 492 -10.51 9.51 -51.23
N PRO A 493 -10.06 10.18 -52.32
CA PRO A 493 -10.24 11.63 -52.44
C PRO A 493 -11.75 11.93 -52.44
N PRO A 494 -12.20 13.05 -51.82
CA PRO A 494 -13.59 13.47 -51.97
C PRO A 494 -13.88 13.71 -53.46
N LEU A 495 -14.95 13.08 -53.97
CA LEU A 495 -15.48 13.31 -55.31
C LEU A 495 -15.94 14.76 -55.50
#